data_AF-A0A077KTX0-F1
#
_entry.id   AF-A0A077KTX0-F1
#
_cell.length_a   1.000
_cell.length_b   1.000
_cell.length_c   1.000
_cell.angle_alpha   90.00
_cell.angle_beta   90.00
_cell.angle_gamma   90.00
#
_symmetry.space_group_name_H-M   'P 1'
#
loop_
_entity.id
_entity.type
_entity.pdbx_description
1 polymer ?
#
loop_
_entity_poly.entity_id
_entity_poly.type
_entity_poly.pdbx_seq_one_letter_code
_entity_poly.pdbx_strand_id
1 'polypeptide(L)'
;MLFFNLPDALSKGSLNDDYEIVPENRMNKINGVQLSLINMEPSVTNGLEINVSSNINTYAITNGMAVSPLYNLHHKIKGVSVAPFANVGQKCRGLQIGLYNSCKDFRGIQIGAWNENGKRKLPFINWNFKKQKINVQP
;
A
#
# COMPACT_ATOMS: atom_id res chain seq x y z
N MET A 1 -9.04 15.85 17.59
CA MET A 1 -8.30 14.58 17.79
C MET A 1 -8.87 13.39 16.97
N LEU A 2 -9.66 13.61 15.91
CA LEU A 2 -10.36 12.51 15.19
C LEU A 2 -9.66 12.02 13.90
N PHE A 3 -8.65 12.73 13.39
CA PHE A 3 -8.03 12.40 12.10
C PHE A 3 -6.77 11.51 12.17
N PHE A 4 -6.25 11.23 13.37
CA PHE A 4 -4.99 10.49 13.53
C PHE A 4 -5.16 8.96 13.65
N ASN A 5 -6.39 8.43 13.75
CA ASN A 5 -6.61 7.00 13.97
C ASN A 5 -7.36 6.30 12.83
N LEU A 6 -8.03 7.01 11.92
CA LEU A 6 -8.84 6.36 10.87
C LEU A 6 -7.98 5.57 9.86
N PRO A 7 -6.85 6.09 9.35
CA PRO A 7 -5.99 5.31 8.44
C PRO A 7 -5.31 4.13 9.14
N ASP A 8 -4.97 4.27 10.42
CA ASP A 8 -4.30 3.23 11.21
C ASP A 8 -5.29 2.13 11.65
N ALA A 9 -6.56 2.50 11.89
CA ALA A 9 -7.66 1.57 12.11
C ALA A 9 -8.08 0.85 10.80
N LEU A 10 -8.09 1.55 9.65
CA LEU A 10 -8.26 0.92 8.33
C LEU A 10 -7.10 -0.02 8.01
N SER A 11 -5.86 0.40 8.32
CA SER A 11 -4.65 -0.42 8.20
C SER A 11 -4.75 -1.68 9.06
N LYS A 12 -5.04 -1.55 10.36
CA LYS A 12 -5.22 -2.71 11.25
C LYS A 12 -6.39 -3.57 10.81
N GLY A 13 -7.56 -2.99 10.56
CA GLY A 13 -8.76 -3.76 10.19
C GLY A 13 -8.67 -4.47 8.84
N SER A 14 -8.00 -3.86 7.85
CA SER A 14 -7.94 -4.40 6.47
C SER A 14 -6.63 -5.11 6.12
N LEU A 15 -5.54 -4.85 6.86
CA LEU A 15 -4.23 -5.46 6.64
C LEU A 15 -3.75 -6.29 7.85
N ASN A 16 -4.62 -6.60 8.83
CA ASN A 16 -4.34 -7.59 9.88
C ASN A 16 -3.84 -8.89 9.24
N ASP A 17 -2.78 -9.47 9.79
CA ASP A 17 -2.03 -10.61 9.27
C ASP A 17 -2.85 -11.94 9.21
N ASP A 18 -4.18 -11.88 9.29
CA ASP A 18 -5.11 -13.01 9.32
C ASP A 18 -5.51 -13.50 7.91
N TYR A 19 -5.01 -12.89 6.83
CA TYR A 19 -5.17 -13.41 5.47
C TYR A 19 -4.03 -14.37 5.11
N GLU A 20 -4.36 -15.49 4.47
CA GLU A 20 -3.38 -16.46 4.01
C GLU A 20 -2.44 -15.79 2.98
N ILE A 21 -1.13 -15.81 3.24
CA ILE A 21 -0.14 -15.33 2.27
C ILE A 21 -0.14 -16.31 1.10
N VAL A 22 -0.88 -15.98 0.05
CA VAL A 22 -0.95 -16.78 -1.16
C VAL A 22 0.35 -16.59 -1.95
N PRO A 23 1.07 -17.68 -2.28
CA PRO A 23 2.29 -17.57 -3.08
C PRO A 23 1.97 -17.00 -4.48
N GLU A 24 2.88 -16.18 -5.03
CA GLU A 24 2.66 -15.42 -6.28
C GLU A 24 2.23 -16.31 -7.47
N ASN A 25 2.53 -17.61 -7.45
CA ASN A 25 2.13 -18.59 -8.47
C ASN A 25 0.64 -18.99 -8.42
N ARG A 26 -0.04 -18.81 -7.28
CA ARG A 26 -1.47 -19.09 -7.10
C ARG A 26 -2.34 -17.82 -7.23
N MET A 27 -1.74 -16.67 -7.47
CA MET A 27 -2.43 -15.39 -7.59
C MET A 27 -2.87 -15.11 -9.03
N ASN A 28 -4.01 -14.45 -9.19
CA ASN A 28 -4.48 -14.00 -10.49
C ASN A 28 -3.56 -12.93 -11.07
N LYS A 29 -2.95 -13.20 -12.23
CA LYS A 29 -2.03 -12.27 -12.88
C LYS A 29 -2.78 -11.41 -13.89
N ILE A 30 -2.67 -10.10 -13.72
CA ILE A 30 -3.24 -9.11 -14.62
C ILE A 30 -2.09 -8.31 -15.22
N ASN A 31 -1.91 -8.38 -16.53
CA ASN A 31 -0.95 -7.54 -17.25
C ASN A 31 -1.74 -6.51 -18.06
N GLY A 32 -1.65 -5.23 -17.68
CA GLY A 32 -2.43 -4.16 -18.29
C GLY A 32 -3.22 -3.33 -17.27
N VAL A 33 -4.53 -3.19 -17.48
CA VAL A 33 -5.41 -2.37 -16.64
C VAL A 33 -6.33 -3.24 -15.80
N GLN A 34 -6.31 -3.04 -14.48
CA GLN A 34 -7.29 -3.59 -13.56
C GLN A 34 -8.23 -2.47 -13.11
N LEU A 35 -9.54 -2.68 -13.31
CA LEU A 35 -10.59 -1.79 -12.81
C LEU A 35 -11.49 -2.58 -11.87
N SER A 36 -11.62 -2.14 -10.63
CA SER A 36 -12.44 -2.85 -9.63
C SER A 36 -13.03 -1.90 -8.59
N LEU A 37 -14.22 -2.19 -8.09
CA LEU A 37 -14.77 -1.47 -6.95
C LEU A 37 -14.07 -1.92 -5.65
N ILE A 38 -14.14 -3.22 -5.39
CA ILE A 38 -13.46 -3.95 -4.32
C ILE A 38 -12.78 -5.14 -4.98
N ASN A 39 -11.54 -5.42 -4.61
CA ASN A 39 -10.84 -6.62 -5.03
C ASN A 39 -10.67 -7.55 -3.83
N MET A 40 -11.24 -8.74 -3.90
CA MET A 40 -11.20 -9.75 -2.84
C MET A 40 -10.27 -10.91 -3.18
N GLU A 41 -9.70 -10.93 -4.39
CA GLU A 41 -8.87 -12.02 -4.87
C GLU A 41 -7.37 -11.67 -4.79
N PRO A 42 -6.53 -12.64 -4.36
CA PRO A 42 -5.09 -12.48 -4.42
C PRO A 42 -4.65 -12.25 -5.87
N SER A 43 -4.11 -11.07 -6.15
CA SER A 43 -3.84 -10.63 -7.51
C SER A 43 -2.48 -9.95 -7.63
N VAL A 44 -1.82 -10.23 -8.76
CA VAL A 44 -0.60 -9.56 -9.18
C VAL A 44 -0.93 -8.71 -10.40
N THR A 45 -0.91 -7.40 -10.24
CA THR A 45 -1.19 -6.45 -11.32
C THR A 45 0.11 -5.84 -11.81
N ASN A 46 0.47 -6.12 -13.05
CA ASN A 46 1.60 -5.52 -13.76
C ASN A 46 1.04 -4.47 -14.73
N GLY A 47 0.99 -3.21 -14.31
CA GLY A 47 0.42 -2.13 -15.11
C GLY A 47 -0.30 -1.08 -14.27
N LEU A 48 -1.55 -0.75 -14.64
CA LEU A 48 -2.37 0.27 -13.99
C LEU A 48 -3.53 -0.38 -13.23
N GLU A 49 -3.66 -0.03 -11.96
CA GLU A 49 -4.76 -0.44 -11.10
C GLU A 49 -5.60 0.78 -10.73
N ILE A 50 -6.90 0.72 -11.02
CA ILE A 50 -7.88 1.73 -10.65
C ILE A 50 -8.91 1.07 -9.74
N ASN A 51 -8.89 1.41 -8.46
CA ASN A 51 -9.72 0.76 -7.45
C ASN A 51 -10.47 1.78 -6.58
N VAL A 52 -11.73 1.52 -6.24
CA VAL A 52 -12.55 2.48 -5.46
C VAL A 52 -12.28 2.37 -3.96
N SER A 53 -12.23 1.15 -3.41
CA SER A 53 -11.97 0.90 -1.99
C SER A 53 -10.80 -0.04 -1.73
N SER A 54 -9.96 -0.26 -2.75
CA SER A 54 -8.80 -1.15 -2.74
C SER A 54 -9.10 -2.61 -2.38
N ASN A 55 -8.03 -3.39 -2.31
CA ASN A 55 -7.98 -4.76 -1.84
C ASN A 55 -8.22 -4.83 -0.33
N ILE A 56 -9.36 -5.38 0.07
CA ILE A 56 -9.72 -5.59 1.48
C ILE A 56 -9.52 -7.07 1.78
N ASN A 57 -8.75 -7.39 2.84
CA ASN A 57 -8.50 -8.76 3.31
C ASN A 57 -7.87 -9.70 2.26
N THR A 58 -7.09 -9.17 1.32
CA THR A 58 -6.46 -10.00 0.30
C THR A 58 -5.02 -9.57 -0.01
N TYR A 59 -4.21 -10.53 -0.45
CA TYR A 59 -2.81 -10.29 -0.77
C TYR A 59 -2.70 -9.68 -2.18
N ALA A 60 -2.44 -8.39 -2.26
CA ALA A 60 -2.30 -7.67 -3.53
C ALA A 60 -0.85 -7.26 -3.79
N ILE A 61 -0.38 -7.51 -5.01
CA ILE A 61 0.92 -7.04 -5.50
C ILE A 61 0.72 -6.19 -6.75
N THR A 62 1.12 -4.93 -6.69
CA THR A 62 1.04 -4.02 -7.83
C THR A 62 2.44 -3.62 -8.29
N ASN A 63 2.82 -4.00 -9.51
CA ASN A 63 4.03 -3.55 -10.18
C ASN A 63 3.63 -2.54 -11.27
N GLY A 64 3.65 -1.25 -10.95
CA GLY A 64 3.22 -0.18 -11.85
C GLY A 64 2.55 0.98 -11.11
N MET A 65 1.36 1.38 -11.53
CA MET A 65 0.62 2.52 -10.97
C MET A 65 -0.68 2.05 -10.31
N ALA A 66 -0.94 2.48 -9.08
CA ALA A 66 -2.21 2.29 -8.39
C ALA A 66 -2.86 3.64 -8.12
N VAL A 67 -4.10 3.82 -8.57
CA VAL A 67 -4.87 5.06 -8.42
C VAL A 67 -6.22 4.74 -7.79
N SER A 68 -6.54 5.43 -6.71
CA SER A 68 -7.84 5.33 -6.06
C SER A 68 -8.44 6.71 -5.84
N PRO A 69 -9.76 6.92 -6.00
CA PRO A 69 -10.41 8.15 -5.59
C PRO A 69 -10.42 8.31 -4.06
N LEU A 70 -10.26 7.22 -3.29
CA LEU A 70 -10.31 7.25 -1.84
C LEU A 70 -9.02 6.78 -1.18
N TYR A 71 -8.78 5.47 -1.20
CA TYR A 71 -7.72 4.80 -0.45
C TYR A 71 -7.03 3.75 -1.30
N ASN A 72 -5.71 3.67 -1.20
CA ASN A 72 -4.90 2.56 -1.70
C ASN A 72 -4.43 1.73 -0.50
N LEU A 73 -4.87 0.48 -0.42
CA LEU A 73 -4.48 -0.52 0.57
C LEU A 73 -3.77 -1.67 -0.15
N HIS A 74 -2.44 -1.74 -0.02
CA HIS A 74 -1.61 -2.67 -0.79
C HIS A 74 -0.68 -3.47 0.12
N HIS A 75 -0.57 -4.78 -0.08
CA HIS A 75 0.47 -5.52 0.62
C HIS A 75 1.84 -5.16 0.05
N LYS A 76 1.99 -5.21 -1.28
CA LYS A 76 3.25 -4.89 -1.96
C LYS A 76 3.00 -4.00 -3.16
N ILE A 77 3.67 -2.85 -3.21
CA ILE A 77 3.64 -1.98 -4.38
C ILE A 77 5.06 -1.66 -4.84
N LYS A 78 5.28 -1.75 -6.14
CA LYS A 78 6.49 -1.31 -6.83
C LYS A 78 6.12 -0.36 -7.96
N GLY A 79 6.24 0.94 -7.71
CA GLY A 79 5.95 1.99 -8.67
C GLY A 79 5.28 3.19 -8.00
N VAL A 80 4.13 3.63 -8.50
CA VAL A 80 3.45 4.85 -8.05
C VAL A 80 2.10 4.50 -7.42
N SER A 81 1.81 5.07 -6.25
CA SER A 81 0.52 4.96 -5.56
C SER A 81 -0.07 6.35 -5.36
N VAL A 82 -1.27 6.59 -5.86
CA VAL A 82 -1.95 7.89 -5.75
C VAL A 82 -3.34 7.68 -5.19
N ALA A 83 -3.60 8.26 -4.02
CA ALA A 83 -4.91 8.26 -3.38
C ALA A 83 -5.08 9.54 -2.58
N PRO A 84 -6.16 10.33 -2.76
CA PRO A 84 -6.34 11.60 -2.07
C PRO A 84 -6.28 11.48 -0.54
N PHE A 85 -6.92 10.46 0.05
CA PHE A 85 -6.99 10.36 1.51
C PHE A 85 -5.83 9.54 2.09
N ALA A 86 -5.61 8.31 1.64
CA ALA A 86 -4.48 7.53 2.13
C ALA A 86 -3.91 6.49 1.17
N ASN A 87 -2.58 6.33 1.23
CA ASN A 87 -1.90 5.13 0.73
C ASN A 87 -1.33 4.36 1.94
N VAL A 88 -1.73 3.10 2.11
CA VAL A 88 -1.29 2.23 3.19
C VAL A 88 -0.74 0.94 2.61
N GLY A 89 0.40 0.47 3.12
CA GLY A 89 0.89 -0.84 2.75
C GLY A 89 1.98 -1.46 3.60
N GLN A 90 2.39 -2.69 3.24
CA GLN A 90 3.42 -3.42 3.98
C GLN A 90 4.81 -3.23 3.36
N LYS A 91 4.95 -3.47 2.05
CA LYS A 91 6.22 -3.37 1.30
C LYS A 91 6.07 -2.46 0.10
N CYS A 92 6.57 -1.24 0.22
CA CYS A 92 6.38 -0.22 -0.80
C CYS A 92 7.71 0.23 -1.38
N ARG A 93 7.79 0.26 -2.70
CA ARG A 93 8.96 0.68 -3.48
C ARG A 93 8.52 1.72 -4.51
N GLY A 94 8.95 2.97 -4.39
CA GLY A 94 8.65 4.02 -5.36
C GLY A 94 7.97 5.24 -4.73
N LEU A 95 6.94 5.78 -5.39
CA LEU A 95 6.32 7.06 -5.07
C LEU A 95 4.93 6.87 -4.46
N GLN A 96 4.63 7.51 -3.34
CA GLN A 96 3.28 7.58 -2.76
C GLN A 96 2.83 9.03 -2.68
N ILE A 97 1.62 9.32 -3.15
CA ILE A 97 1.02 10.66 -3.12
C ILE A 97 -0.39 10.56 -2.52
N GLY A 98 -0.61 11.29 -1.43
CA GLY A 98 -1.89 11.31 -0.72
C GLY A 98 -1.80 12.13 0.56
N LEU A 99 -2.93 12.49 1.18
CA LEU A 99 -2.90 13.23 2.45
C LEU A 99 -2.17 12.46 3.55
N TYR A 100 -2.40 11.15 3.64
CA TYR A 100 -1.68 10.25 4.54
C TYR A 100 -0.98 9.15 3.75
N ASN A 101 0.30 8.93 4.01
CA ASN A 101 1.03 7.79 3.45
C ASN A 101 1.61 6.97 4.59
N SER A 102 1.39 5.66 4.60
CA SER A 102 1.98 4.78 5.61
C SER A 102 2.46 3.49 4.98
N CYS A 103 3.71 3.13 5.25
CA CYS A 103 4.20 1.83 4.84
C CYS A 103 5.26 1.29 5.82
N LYS A 104 5.11 0.03 6.24
CA LYS A 104 6.00 -0.59 7.23
C LYS A 104 7.43 -0.69 6.70
N ASP A 105 7.61 -1.26 5.51
CA ASP A 105 8.88 -1.34 4.80
C ASP A 105 8.81 -0.50 3.51
N PHE A 106 9.21 0.77 3.62
CA PHE A 106 9.17 1.73 2.52
C PHE A 106 10.56 2.06 1.97
N ARG A 107 10.68 2.05 0.64
CA ARG A 107 11.81 2.64 -0.09
C ARG A 107 11.33 3.51 -1.26
N GLY A 108 11.68 4.79 -1.28
CA GLY A 108 11.33 5.74 -2.31
C GLY A 108 10.99 7.11 -1.72
N ILE A 109 9.94 7.75 -2.21
CA ILE A 109 9.45 9.07 -1.78
C ILE A 109 7.95 9.01 -1.47
N GLN A 110 7.53 9.58 -0.35
CA GLN A 110 6.12 9.82 0.01
C GLN A 110 5.91 11.33 0.04
N ILE A 111 4.80 11.78 -0.55
CA ILE A 111 4.38 13.19 -0.58
C ILE A 111 2.96 13.26 -0.04
N GLY A 112 2.78 14.03 1.01
CA GLY A 112 1.51 14.06 1.73
C GLY A 112 1.54 14.90 2.99
N ALA A 113 0.38 15.28 3.51
CA ALA A 113 0.31 16.04 4.76
C ALA A 113 0.99 15.28 5.92
N TRP A 114 0.88 13.95 5.94
CA TRP A 114 1.54 13.09 6.92
C TRP A 114 2.08 11.81 6.29
N ASN A 115 3.34 11.48 6.56
CA ASN A 115 4.03 10.34 5.94
C ASN A 115 4.73 9.48 6.99
N GLU A 116 4.40 8.20 7.04
CA GLU A 116 4.91 7.19 7.95
C GLU A 116 5.69 6.10 7.20
N ASN A 117 6.89 5.84 7.68
CA ASN A 117 7.79 4.81 7.19
C ASN A 117 8.35 4.03 8.38
N GLY A 118 7.71 2.91 8.72
CA GLY A 118 8.02 2.17 9.95
C GLY A 118 7.99 3.09 11.17
N LYS A 119 9.15 3.29 11.82
CA LYS A 119 9.27 4.17 13.00
C LYS A 119 9.39 5.66 12.67
N ARG A 120 9.63 6.04 11.40
CA ARG A 120 9.84 7.43 11.01
C ARG A 120 8.55 8.08 10.55
N LYS A 121 8.23 9.25 11.09
CA LYS A 121 7.09 10.08 10.69
C LYS A 121 7.57 11.46 10.27
N LEU A 122 7.16 11.94 9.11
CA LEU A 122 7.50 13.28 8.60
C LEU A 122 6.29 13.91 7.87
N PRO A 123 6.05 15.22 8.04
CA PRO A 123 5.06 15.95 7.25
C PRO A 123 5.59 16.26 5.85
N PHE A 124 4.67 16.53 4.92
CA PHE A 124 4.88 16.98 3.53
C PHE A 124 5.66 16.03 2.61
N ILE A 125 6.90 15.67 2.97
CA ILE A 125 7.78 14.82 2.16
C ILE A 125 8.58 13.85 3.05
N ASN A 126 8.65 12.58 2.69
CA ASN A 126 9.40 11.53 3.39
C ASN A 126 10.10 10.62 2.36
N TRP A 127 11.43 10.52 2.39
CA TRP A 127 12.21 9.63 1.52
C TRP A 127 13.06 8.59 2.27
N ASN A 128 13.18 7.38 1.74
CA ASN A 128 14.10 6.36 2.26
C ASN A 128 14.59 5.49 1.13
N PHE A 129 15.90 5.30 0.97
CA PHE A 129 16.44 4.42 -0.08
C PHE A 129 17.24 3.25 0.50
N LYS A 130 17.36 3.17 1.82
CA LYS A 130 18.11 2.12 2.51
C LYS A 130 17.24 0.87 2.62
N LYS A 131 17.86 -0.29 2.46
CA LYS A 131 17.21 -1.57 2.77
C LYS A 131 17.01 -1.64 4.29
N GLN A 132 15.76 -1.78 4.74
CA GLN A 132 15.49 -2.01 6.15
C GLN A 132 16.00 -3.40 6.54
N LYS A 133 16.70 -3.49 7.67
CA LYS A 133 17.07 -4.79 8.25
C LYS A 133 15.81 -5.33 8.91
N ILE A 134 15.27 -6.41 8.34
CA ILE A 134 14.20 -7.17 8.99
C ILE A 134 14.88 -7.92 10.13
N ASN A 135 14.64 -7.50 11.37
CA ASN A 135 15.00 -8.32 12.52
C ASN A 135 14.00 -9.48 12.53
N VAL A 136 14.38 -10.59 11.92
CA VAL A 136 13.72 -11.87 12.16
C VAL A 136 14.07 -12.22 13.60
N GLN A 137 13.12 -12.08 14.52
CA GLN A 137 13.28 -12.67 15.85
C GLN A 137 13.32 -14.20 15.67
N PRO A 138 14.29 -14.89 16.28
CA PRO A 138 14.42 -16.35 16.17
C PRO A 138 13.21 -17.09 16.74
#